data_AF-A0A1Q6M5E2-F1
#
_entry.id   AF-A0A1Q6M5E2-F1
#
_cell.length_a   1.000
_cell.length_b   1.000
_cell.length_c   1.000
_cell.angle_alpha   90.00
_cell.angle_beta   90.00
_cell.angle_gamma   90.00
#
_symmetry.space_group_name_H-M   'P 1'
#
loop_
_entity.id
_entity.type
_entity.pdbx_description
1 polymer ?
#
loop_
_entity_poly.entity_id
_entity_poly.type
_entity_poly.pdbx_seq_one_letter_code
_entity_poly.pdbx_strand_id
1 'polypeptide(L)'
;MDERGNLYYGLISNVVPNFKYVGNVNLRGKSRSEKLALITQYVNAGYFVTEEVKGATPGNQHWVAVTGVNGNNVIMVDPASNQTDMWSAYEWSKSSQFNYFKAE
;
A
#
# COMPACT_ATOMS: atom_id res chain seq x y z
N MET A 1 -7.27 2.30 16.01
CA MET A 1 -7.33 1.00 15.31
C MET A 1 -8.54 0.26 15.87
N ASP A 2 -9.38 -0.36 15.04
CA ASP A 2 -10.39 -1.29 15.55
C ASP A 2 -9.76 -2.68 15.72
N GLU A 3 -10.44 -3.56 16.45
CA GLU A 3 -10.00 -4.93 16.77
C GLU A 3 -9.82 -5.83 15.53
N ARG A 4 -10.02 -5.29 14.32
CA ARG A 4 -9.98 -6.02 13.04
C ARG A 4 -8.84 -5.56 12.13
N GLY A 5 -8.00 -4.63 12.59
CA GLY A 5 -6.86 -4.14 11.80
C GLY A 5 -7.28 -3.27 10.62
N ASN A 6 -8.51 -2.73 10.62
CA ASN A 6 -8.91 -1.79 9.59
C ASN A 6 -8.17 -0.47 9.81
N LEU A 7 -7.46 -0.02 8.77
CA LEU A 7 -6.89 1.30 8.74
C LEU A 7 -8.05 2.31 8.79
N TYR A 8 -8.12 3.07 9.89
CA TYR A 8 -9.08 4.16 10.08
C TYR A 8 -8.82 5.21 9.00
N TYR A 9 -9.63 5.18 7.94
CA TYR A 9 -9.59 6.15 6.83
C TYR A 9 -9.73 7.61 7.29
N GLY A 10 -10.21 7.88 8.52
CA GLY A 10 -10.38 9.22 9.08
C GLY A 10 -9.10 9.98 9.44
N LEU A 11 -7.92 9.34 9.45
CA LEU A 11 -6.65 10.05 9.70
C LEU A 11 -5.94 10.49 8.41
N ILE A 12 -6.13 9.80 7.29
CA ILE A 12 -5.53 10.22 6.00
C ILE A 12 -6.20 11.50 5.49
N SER A 13 -7.51 11.66 5.71
CA SER A 13 -8.26 12.87 5.37
C SER A 13 -7.91 14.11 6.22
N ASN A 14 -7.23 13.94 7.36
CA ASN A 14 -6.82 15.06 8.23
C ASN A 14 -5.41 15.57 7.94
N VAL A 15 -4.55 14.76 7.29
CA VAL A 15 -3.15 15.14 7.01
C VAL A 15 -3.01 15.81 5.65
N VAL A 16 -3.89 15.51 4.69
CA VAL A 16 -3.95 16.19 3.39
C VAL A 16 -5.42 16.45 3.03
N PRO A 17 -5.93 17.70 3.13
CA PRO A 17 -7.36 18.03 3.02
C PRO A 17 -8.09 17.62 1.73
N ASN A 18 -7.40 17.04 0.74
CA ASN A 18 -7.87 16.88 -0.63
C ASN A 18 -7.62 15.47 -1.22
N PHE A 19 -7.32 14.47 -0.38
CA PHE A 19 -7.12 13.10 -0.85
C PHE A 19 -8.44 12.43 -1.26
N LYS A 20 -8.58 12.12 -2.54
CA LYS A 20 -9.72 11.36 -3.08
C LYS A 20 -9.29 9.97 -3.48
N TYR A 21 -10.09 8.98 -3.08
CA TYR A 21 -9.98 7.61 -3.59
C TYR A 21 -10.29 7.61 -5.09
N VAL A 22 -9.38 7.05 -5.89
CA VAL A 22 -9.56 6.95 -7.34
C VAL A 22 -9.90 5.53 -7.75
N GLY A 23 -9.23 4.52 -7.17
CA GLY A 23 -9.52 3.13 -7.50
C GLY A 23 -8.62 2.11 -6.79
N ASN A 24 -8.70 0.88 -7.27
CA ASN A 24 -7.94 -0.28 -6.78
C ASN A 24 -7.30 -1.05 -7.94
N VAL A 25 -6.14 -1.66 -7.69
CA VAL A 25 -5.45 -2.57 -8.61
C VAL A 25 -5.23 -3.92 -7.92
N ASN A 26 -5.61 -4.99 -8.62
CA ASN A 26 -5.40 -6.37 -8.19
C ASN A 26 -3.96 -6.84 -8.46
N LEU A 27 -3.29 -7.37 -7.43
CA LEU A 27 -1.94 -7.90 -7.49
C LEU A 27 -1.87 -9.44 -7.38
N ARG A 28 -2.98 -10.14 -7.21
CA ARG A 28 -3.01 -11.60 -7.07
C ARG A 28 -2.51 -12.27 -8.35
N GLY A 29 -1.72 -13.33 -8.16
CA GLY A 29 -1.12 -14.10 -9.27
C GLY A 29 -0.01 -13.40 -10.03
N LYS A 30 0.30 -12.13 -9.73
CA LYS A 30 1.42 -11.40 -10.35
C LYS A 30 2.75 -11.77 -9.71
N SER A 31 3.79 -11.83 -10.53
CA SER A 31 5.18 -11.93 -10.07
C SER A 31 5.63 -10.69 -9.30
N ARG A 32 6.69 -10.80 -8.51
CA ARG A 32 7.25 -9.66 -7.76
C ARG A 32 7.60 -8.48 -8.68
N SER A 33 8.17 -8.74 -9.85
CA SER A 33 8.55 -7.69 -10.81
C SER A 33 7.32 -7.00 -11.41
N GLU A 34 6.25 -7.74 -11.72
CA GLU A 34 4.99 -7.13 -12.18
C GLU A 34 4.34 -6.26 -11.09
N LYS A 35 4.38 -6.71 -9.83
CA LYS A 35 3.92 -5.90 -8.70
C LYS A 35 4.76 -4.61 -8.58
N LEU A 36 6.10 -4.74 -8.66
CA LEU A 36 7.02 -3.59 -8.65
C LEU A 36 6.66 -2.57 -9.73
N ALA A 37 6.47 -3.05 -10.95
CA ALA A 37 6.23 -2.22 -12.11
C ALA A 37 4.93 -1.43 -11.96
N LEU A 38 3.87 -2.08 -11.45
CA LEU A 38 2.60 -1.41 -11.19
C LEU A 38 2.71 -0.37 -10.08
N ILE A 39 3.32 -0.71 -8.94
CA ILE A 39 3.49 0.25 -7.84
C ILE A 39 4.29 1.47 -8.32
N THR A 40 5.43 1.21 -8.99
CA THR A 40 6.29 2.25 -9.56
C THR A 40 5.53 3.14 -10.54
N GLN A 41 4.70 2.56 -11.42
CA GLN A 41 3.90 3.31 -12.38
C GLN A 41 2.97 4.30 -11.70
N TYR A 42 2.24 3.88 -10.67
CA TYR A 42 1.27 4.74 -9.99
C TYR A 42 1.95 5.80 -9.13
N VAL A 43 3.02 5.44 -8.41
CA VAL A 43 3.82 6.39 -7.64
C VAL A 43 4.44 7.46 -8.55
N ASN A 44 5.03 7.07 -9.70
CA ASN A 44 5.62 8.02 -10.65
C ASN A 44 4.58 8.89 -11.35
N ALA A 45 3.34 8.41 -11.49
CA ALA A 45 2.23 9.21 -12.00
C ALA A 45 1.66 10.20 -10.97
N GLY A 46 2.25 10.27 -9.77
CA GLY A 46 1.86 11.19 -8.70
C GLY A 46 0.65 10.70 -7.88
N TYR A 47 0.27 9.43 -8.00
CA TYR A 47 -0.73 8.85 -7.13
C TYR A 47 -0.13 8.45 -5.80
N PHE A 48 -0.91 8.62 -4.75
CA PHE A 48 -0.62 8.06 -3.44
C PHE A 48 -1.16 6.64 -3.39
N VAL A 49 -0.35 5.69 -2.93
CA VAL A 49 -0.69 4.26 -2.96
C VAL A 49 -0.75 3.72 -1.53
N THR A 50 -1.81 2.95 -1.23
CA THR A 50 -1.85 2.11 -0.03
C THR A 50 -1.89 0.65 -0.44
N GLU A 51 -0.95 -0.15 0.02
CA GLU A 51 -0.83 -1.55 -0.36
C GLU A 51 -1.29 -2.48 0.76
N GLU A 52 -2.06 -3.51 0.39
CA GLU A 52 -2.46 -4.57 1.29
C GLU A 52 -1.37 -5.64 1.34
N VAL A 53 -0.65 -5.76 2.45
CA VAL A 53 0.56 -6.60 2.58
C VAL A 53 0.32 -7.97 3.22
N LYS A 54 -0.86 -8.18 3.84
CA LYS A 54 -1.27 -9.48 4.41
C LYS A 54 -2.53 -10.07 3.79
N GLY A 55 -3.06 -9.45 2.73
CA GLY A 55 -4.38 -9.73 2.16
C GLY A 55 -4.64 -11.15 1.66
N ALA A 56 -3.59 -11.89 1.29
CA ALA A 56 -3.74 -13.30 0.93
C ALA A 56 -3.86 -14.25 2.14
N THR A 57 -3.77 -13.73 3.37
CA THR A 57 -3.86 -14.52 4.61
C THR A 57 -5.28 -14.42 5.17
N PRO A 58 -6.06 -15.52 5.23
CA PRO A 58 -7.40 -15.50 5.79
C PRO A 58 -7.42 -14.94 7.21
N GLY A 59 -8.31 -13.97 7.48
CA GLY A 59 -8.47 -13.34 8.78
C GLY A 59 -7.40 -12.31 9.15
N ASN A 60 -6.42 -12.03 8.28
CA ASN A 60 -5.38 -11.04 8.51
C ASN A 60 -5.37 -10.03 7.37
N GLN A 61 -5.79 -8.81 7.66
CA GLN A 61 -5.67 -7.70 6.73
C GLN A 61 -4.73 -6.65 7.34
N HIS A 62 -3.74 -6.22 6.57
CA HIS A 62 -2.83 -5.15 6.98
C HIS A 62 -2.51 -4.30 5.78
N TRP A 63 -2.58 -2.98 5.97
CA TRP A 63 -2.37 -1.99 4.92
C TRP A 63 -1.23 -1.06 5.33
N VAL A 64 -0.42 -0.69 4.35
CA VAL A 64 0.69 0.25 4.52
C VAL A 64 0.59 1.34 3.47
N ALA A 65 1.09 2.54 3.77
CA ALA A 65 1.19 3.61 2.79
C ALA A 65 2.53 3.48 2.05
N VAL A 66 2.51 3.50 0.72
CA VAL A 66 3.74 3.54 -0.09
C VAL A 66 4.12 4.99 -0.33
N THR A 67 5.33 5.36 0.09
CA THR A 67 5.84 6.74 -0.02
C THR A 67 6.87 6.90 -1.13
N GLY A 68 7.36 5.81 -1.70
CA GLY A 68 8.29 5.85 -2.82
C GLY A 68 8.75 4.48 -3.27
N VAL A 69 9.48 4.45 -4.38
CA VAL A 69 10.20 3.26 -4.86
C VAL A 69 11.66 3.64 -5.08
N ASN A 70 12.59 2.82 -4.60
CA ASN A 70 14.02 2.99 -4.81
C ASN A 70 14.61 1.70 -5.40
N GLY A 71 14.83 1.70 -6.71
CA GLY A 71 15.29 0.50 -7.44
C GLY A 71 14.31 -0.65 -7.28
N ASN A 72 14.74 -1.70 -6.58
CA ASN A 72 13.94 -2.91 -6.31
C ASN A 72 13.24 -2.91 -4.95
N ASN A 73 13.26 -1.77 -4.22
CA ASN A 73 12.68 -1.65 -2.90
C ASN A 73 11.49 -0.70 -2.92
N VAL A 74 10.42 -1.08 -2.23
CA VAL A 74 9.23 -0.25 -2.04
C VAL A 74 9.31 0.36 -0.65
N ILE A 75 9.35 1.69 -0.60
CA ILE A 75 9.43 2.45 0.65
C ILE A 75 8.01 2.63 1.18
N MET A 76 7.80 2.26 2.44
CA MET A 76 6.50 2.32 3.10
C MET A 76 6.54 3.10 4.42
N VAL A 77 5.36 3.53 4.84
CA VAL A 77 5.04 3.93 6.21
C VAL A 77 3.99 2.95 6.73
N ASP A 78 4.37 2.21 7.77
CA ASP A 78 3.55 1.21 8.41
C ASP A 78 2.99 1.75 9.74
N PRO A 79 1.66 1.83 9.93
CA PRO A 79 1.09 2.31 11.20
C PRO A 79 1.33 1.34 12.38
N ALA A 80 1.73 0.10 12.13
CA ALA A 80 1.95 -0.92 13.15
C ALA A 80 3.43 -1.17 13.48
N SER A 81 4.38 -0.56 12.73
CA SER A 81 5.81 -0.78 12.96
C SER A 81 6.68 0.36 12.42
N ASN A 82 7.96 0.40 12.82
CA ASN A 82 8.93 1.37 12.29
C ASN A 82 9.66 0.87 11.03
N GLN A 83 9.19 -0.21 10.40
CA GLN A 83 9.79 -0.74 9.18
C GLN A 83 9.46 0.18 8.01
N THR A 84 10.45 0.43 7.15
CA THR A 84 10.32 1.36 6.01
C THR A 84 10.51 0.69 4.66
N ASP A 85 11.04 -0.54 4.60
CA ASP A 85 11.12 -1.34 3.39
C ASP A 85 10.04 -2.43 3.42
N MET A 86 9.08 -2.31 2.51
CA MET A 86 7.90 -3.16 2.48
C MET A 86 8.21 -4.62 2.18
N TRP A 87 9.16 -4.91 1.28
CA TRP A 87 9.45 -6.29 0.90
C TRP A 87 10.47 -6.97 1.80
N SER A 88 11.21 -6.18 2.57
CA SER A 88 11.98 -6.70 3.70
C SER A 88 11.08 -7.04 4.90
N ALA A 89 10.01 -6.26 5.12
CA ALA A 89 9.09 -6.47 6.24
C ALA A 89 7.96 -7.48 5.95
N TYR A 90 7.50 -7.57 4.71
CA TYR A 90 6.34 -8.35 4.31
C TYR A 90 6.62 -9.24 3.11
N GLU A 91 6.02 -10.42 3.12
CA GLU A 91 6.15 -11.35 2.00
C GLU A 91 5.34 -10.85 0.80
N TRP A 92 6.04 -10.44 -0.26
CA TRP A 92 5.42 -9.88 -1.47
C TRP A 92 4.35 -10.79 -2.09
N SER A 93 4.43 -12.11 -1.88
CA SER A 93 3.45 -13.08 -2.37
C SER A 93 2.06 -12.87 -1.73
N LYS A 94 2.03 -12.33 -0.50
CA LYS A 94 0.83 -12.04 0.27
C LYS A 94 0.20 -10.69 -0.06
N SER A 95 0.91 -9.83 -0.81
CA SER A 95 0.35 -8.60 -1.36
C SER A 95 -0.71 -8.91 -2.40
N SER A 96 -1.96 -8.54 -2.12
CA SER A 96 -3.11 -8.99 -2.89
C SER A 96 -3.73 -7.88 -3.75
N GLN A 97 -3.63 -6.63 -3.30
CA GLN A 97 -4.13 -5.46 -4.02
C GLN A 97 -3.50 -4.17 -3.48
N PHE A 98 -3.64 -3.07 -4.20
CA PHE A 98 -3.42 -1.73 -3.67
C PHE A 98 -4.54 -0.78 -4.07
N ASN A 99 -4.78 0.22 -3.23
CA ASN A 99 -5.64 1.36 -3.54
C ASN A 99 -4.78 2.54 -3.93
N TYR A 100 -5.29 3.39 -4.82
CA TYR A 100 -4.61 4.61 -5.23
C TYR A 100 -5.52 5.84 -5.12
N PHE A 101 -4.89 6.95 -4.75
CA PHE A 101 -5.54 8.20 -4.39
C PHE A 101 -4.85 9.36 -5.11
N LYS A 102 -5.60 10.44 -5.32
CA LYS A 102 -5.08 11.69 -5.89
C LYS A 102 -5.43 12.84 -4.97
N ALA A 103 -4.48 13.74 -4.77
CA ALA A 103 -4.76 15.03 -4.15
C ALA A 103 -5.33 15.97 -5.21
N GLU A 104 -6.52 16.53 -4.95
CA GLU A 104 -7.18 17.53 -5.82
C GLU A 104 -7.46 18.83 -5.08
#